data_AF-A0A1Y1YBK8-F1
#
_entry.id   AF-A0A1Y1YBK8-F1
#
_cell.length_a   1.000
_cell.length_b   1.000
_cell.length_c   1.000
_cell.angle_alpha   90.00
_cell.angle_beta   90.00
_cell.angle_gamma   90.00
#
_symmetry.space_group_name_H-M   'P 1'
#
loop_
_entity.id
_entity.type
_entity.pdbx_description
1 polymer ?
#
loop_
_entity_poly.entity_id
_entity_poly.type
_entity_poly.pdbx_seq_one_letter_code
_entity_poly.pdbx_strand_id
1 'polypeptide(L)'
;HMEMIEPIPRRSKYGAGDTAGIDYDMTSPLDKERPYPCRGHREGPSVAEYSSGGSIRVKLAGSASHNGGHCQFSLSIDGGKTFIVTKTVLGNCMVGSLEYDVPIPNTAPNGKAVLGWTWINKTGNREYYMNCADITIKDGTGQCISGPKNFIANLPGYSVIPE
;
A
#
# COMPACT_ATOMS: atom_id res chain seq x y z
N HIS A 1 11.07 -6.65 -6.91
CA HIS A 1 11.69 -5.72 -5.95
C HIS A 1 11.32 -4.28 -6.29
N MET A 2 10.21 -3.84 -5.72
CA MET A 2 9.60 -2.53 -5.95
C MET A 2 9.08 -2.00 -4.60
N GLU A 3 9.04 -0.68 -4.46
CA GLU A 3 8.54 0.03 -3.29
C GLU A 3 7.64 1.19 -3.72
N MET A 4 6.75 1.62 -2.83
CA MET A 4 6.03 2.88 -2.94
C MET A 4 6.96 4.01 -2.50
N ILE A 5 6.98 5.12 -3.25
CA ILE A 5 7.76 6.31 -2.92
C ILE A 5 6.88 7.56 -2.76
N GLU A 6 5.63 7.50 -3.20
CA GLU A 6 4.65 8.56 -3.01
C GLU A 6 3.26 7.93 -2.84
N PRO A 7 2.45 8.31 -1.83
CA PRO A 7 2.86 9.08 -0.65
C PRO A 7 4.00 8.37 0.11
N ILE A 8 4.81 9.12 0.86
CA ILE A 8 6.01 8.58 1.52
C ILE A 8 5.60 7.48 2.52
N PRO A 9 6.03 6.22 2.33
CA PRO A 9 5.65 5.17 3.26
C PRO A 9 6.32 5.30 4.63
N ARG A 10 5.73 4.63 5.63
CA ARG A 10 6.31 4.44 6.96
C ARG A 10 7.76 3.96 6.84
N ARG A 11 8.66 4.63 7.58
CA ARG A 11 10.10 4.32 7.66
C ARG A 11 10.84 4.36 6.31
N SER A 12 10.27 4.95 5.27
CA SER A 12 10.95 5.08 3.97
C SER A 12 12.15 6.03 4.05
N LYS A 13 13.23 5.68 3.35
CA LYS A 13 14.43 6.52 3.15
C LYS A 13 14.17 7.85 2.44
N TYR A 14 12.99 8.00 1.82
CA TYR A 14 12.60 9.23 1.13
C TYR A 14 11.95 10.28 2.06
N GLY A 15 11.74 9.96 3.35
CA GLY A 15 11.20 10.90 4.34
C GLY A 15 12.20 11.96 4.81
N ALA A 16 11.73 13.17 5.12
CA ALA A 16 12.57 14.35 5.37
C ALA A 16 12.91 14.65 6.85
N GLY A 17 12.42 13.87 7.83
CA GLY A 17 12.40 14.33 9.24
C GLY A 17 13.08 13.44 10.29
N ASP A 18 13.13 12.12 10.08
CA ASP A 18 13.69 11.18 11.05
C ASP A 18 14.44 10.06 10.33
N THR A 19 15.77 10.07 10.44
CA THR A 19 16.62 9.02 9.88
C THR A 19 16.73 7.80 10.79
N ALA A 20 16.23 7.88 12.04
CA ALA A 20 16.24 6.75 12.95
C ALA A 20 15.17 5.73 12.53
N GLY A 21 15.61 4.47 12.38
CA GLY A 21 14.72 3.37 12.02
C GLY A 21 14.24 3.39 10.56
N ILE A 22 14.97 4.04 9.65
CA ILE A 22 14.75 3.86 8.21
C ILE A 22 14.81 2.37 7.86
N ASP A 23 13.80 1.90 7.13
CA ASP A 23 13.76 0.60 6.48
C ASP A 23 14.41 0.77 5.10
N TYR A 24 15.64 0.26 4.94
CA TYR A 24 16.35 0.28 3.66
C TYR A 24 15.91 -0.87 2.73
N ASP A 25 15.15 -1.83 3.25
CA ASP A 25 14.70 -3.02 2.55
C ASP A 25 13.27 -2.88 2.03
N MET A 26 12.74 -1.66 1.90
CA MET A 26 11.35 -1.37 1.50
C MET A 26 10.91 -2.04 0.19
N THR A 27 11.88 -2.35 -0.68
CA THR A 27 11.67 -3.08 -1.95
C THR A 27 11.58 -4.60 -1.80
N SER A 28 11.84 -5.15 -0.61
CA SER A 28 11.84 -6.58 -0.31
C SER A 28 10.43 -7.09 0.02
N PRO A 29 10.12 -8.35 -0.29
CA PRO A 29 8.83 -8.94 0.03
C PRO A 29 8.63 -9.08 1.54
N LEU A 30 7.37 -9.25 1.95
CA LEU A 30 7.00 -9.55 3.32
C LEU A 30 7.47 -10.96 3.71
N ASP A 31 7.85 -11.11 4.97
CA ASP A 31 8.24 -12.37 5.60
C ASP A 31 7.94 -12.33 7.11
N LYS A 32 8.60 -13.17 7.93
CA LYS A 32 8.38 -13.19 9.38
C LYS A 32 8.93 -11.93 10.06
N GLU A 33 10.02 -11.39 9.54
CA GLU A 33 10.71 -10.21 10.01
C GLU A 33 10.03 -8.92 9.52
N ARG A 34 9.32 -9.00 8.39
CA ARG A 34 8.51 -7.94 7.77
C ARG A 34 7.06 -8.40 7.64
N PRO A 35 6.34 -8.57 8.76
CA PRO A 35 5.02 -9.19 8.74
C PRO A 35 3.95 -8.30 8.11
N TYR A 36 2.89 -8.93 7.61
CA TYR A 36 1.65 -8.22 7.30
C TYR A 36 0.93 -7.79 8.60
N PRO A 37 0.31 -6.59 8.66
CA PRO A 37 0.33 -5.52 7.67
C PRO A 37 1.52 -4.56 7.84
N CYS A 38 1.77 -3.75 6.80
CA CYS A 38 2.70 -2.62 6.85
C CYS A 38 4.12 -2.97 7.29
N ARG A 39 4.57 -4.21 7.03
CA ARG A 39 5.90 -4.71 7.42
C ARG A 39 6.12 -4.68 8.95
N GLY A 40 5.05 -4.64 9.74
CA GLY A 40 5.12 -4.50 11.21
C GLY A 40 5.40 -3.08 11.71
N HIS A 41 5.53 -2.09 10.82
CA HIS A 41 5.82 -0.71 11.21
C HIS A 41 4.63 -0.06 11.91
N ARG A 42 4.90 0.61 13.05
CA ARG A 42 3.91 1.43 13.76
C ARG A 42 3.47 2.62 12.93
N GLU A 43 2.25 3.09 13.17
CA GLU A 43 1.72 4.32 12.58
C GLU A 43 2.61 5.52 12.88
N GLY A 44 2.88 6.32 11.84
CA GLY A 44 3.63 7.56 11.91
C GLY A 44 2.75 8.81 11.79
N PRO A 45 3.36 9.99 11.62
CA PRO A 45 2.63 11.18 11.26
C PRO A 45 2.03 11.05 9.85
N SER A 46 0.93 11.76 9.61
CA SER A 46 0.35 11.87 8.28
C SER A 46 1.33 12.57 7.33
N VAL A 47 1.57 11.98 6.16
CA VAL A 47 2.53 12.50 5.17
C VAL A 47 1.87 13.33 4.08
N ALA A 48 0.55 13.26 3.96
CA ALA A 48 -0.23 13.99 2.96
C ALA A 48 -1.72 14.06 3.34
N GLU A 49 -2.41 15.03 2.77
CA GLU A 49 -3.83 15.25 2.97
C GLU A 49 -4.59 15.13 1.65
N TYR A 50 -5.76 14.50 1.69
CA TYR A 50 -6.61 14.26 0.53
C TYR A 50 -8.07 14.49 0.89
N SER A 51 -8.89 14.87 -0.09
CA SER A 51 -10.34 15.01 0.12
C SER A 51 -11.07 13.69 -0.15
N SER A 52 -12.11 13.43 0.65
CA SER A 52 -13.09 12.38 0.37
C SER A 52 -13.67 12.56 -1.03
N GLY A 53 -13.84 11.47 -1.77
CA GLY A 53 -14.26 11.53 -3.19
C GLY A 53 -13.14 11.88 -4.18
N GLY A 54 -11.98 12.32 -3.70
CA GLY A 54 -10.81 12.61 -4.52
C GLY A 54 -10.00 11.37 -4.87
N SER A 55 -8.75 11.60 -5.23
CA SER A 55 -7.79 10.54 -5.56
C SER A 55 -6.42 10.81 -4.94
N ILE A 56 -5.76 9.73 -4.55
CA ILE A 56 -4.37 9.72 -4.08
C ILE A 56 -3.48 9.35 -5.26
N ARG A 57 -2.56 10.23 -5.63
CA ARG A 57 -1.50 9.88 -6.58
C ARG A 57 -0.49 9.00 -5.88
N VAL A 58 -0.29 7.80 -6.39
CA VAL A 58 0.69 6.84 -5.92
C VAL A 58 1.80 6.70 -6.94
N LYS A 59 3.06 6.77 -6.50
CA LYS A 59 4.23 6.48 -7.32
C LYS A 59 5.01 5.32 -6.74
N LEU A 60 5.40 4.41 -7.60
CA LEU A 60 6.22 3.25 -7.29
C LEU A 60 7.61 3.41 -7.91
N ALA A 61 8.63 2.83 -7.29
CA ALA A 61 9.99 2.77 -7.82
C ALA A 61 10.68 1.47 -7.40
N GLY A 62 11.78 1.14 -8.05
CA GLY A 62 12.54 -0.08 -7.74
C GLY A 62 13.35 -0.55 -8.94
N SER A 63 13.89 -1.75 -8.83
CA SER A 63 14.82 -2.32 -9.81
C SER A 63 14.22 -3.48 -10.61
N ALA A 64 13.16 -4.13 -10.12
CA ALA A 64 12.59 -5.30 -10.76
C ALA A 64 11.08 -5.39 -10.57
N SER A 65 10.34 -5.10 -11.64
CA SER A 65 8.87 -5.22 -11.69
C SER A 65 8.37 -6.64 -11.96
N HIS A 66 9.26 -7.63 -12.11
CA HIS A 66 8.92 -9.05 -12.29
C HIS A 66 7.82 -9.31 -13.34
N ASN A 67 7.91 -8.64 -14.50
CA ASN A 67 6.94 -8.69 -15.60
C ASN A 67 5.50 -8.32 -15.19
N GLY A 68 5.36 -7.62 -14.07
CA GLY A 68 4.14 -7.12 -13.49
C GLY A 68 3.54 -8.03 -12.43
N GLY A 69 2.28 -8.39 -12.59
CA GLY A 69 1.49 -9.12 -11.59
C GLY A 69 0.30 -8.31 -11.12
N HIS A 70 -0.15 -8.57 -9.90
CA HIS A 70 -1.40 -8.03 -9.38
C HIS A 70 -1.13 -7.06 -8.23
N CYS A 71 -1.66 -5.84 -8.33
CA CYS A 71 -1.61 -4.90 -7.22
C CYS A 71 -3.01 -4.55 -6.72
N GLN A 72 -3.09 -4.35 -5.41
CA GLN A 72 -4.23 -3.69 -4.79
C GLN A 72 -3.75 -2.42 -4.07
N PHE A 73 -4.57 -1.38 -4.19
CA PHE A 73 -4.46 -0.18 -3.39
C PHE A 73 -5.68 -0.12 -2.49
N SER A 74 -5.44 0.05 -1.20
CA SER A 74 -6.47 -0.03 -0.17
C SER A 74 -6.33 1.05 0.88
N LEU A 75 -7.44 1.36 1.52
CA LEU A 75 -7.52 2.31 2.61
C LEU A 75 -7.93 1.60 3.90
N SER A 76 -7.31 2.01 5.00
CA SER A 76 -7.67 1.59 6.34
C SER A 76 -8.01 2.83 7.17
N ILE A 77 -9.17 2.83 7.81
CA ILE A 77 -9.62 3.91 8.72
C ILE A 77 -9.66 3.46 10.20
N ASP A 78 -9.12 2.28 10.51
CA ASP A 78 -9.14 1.67 11.85
C ASP A 78 -7.72 1.43 12.43
N GLY A 79 -6.75 2.23 11.99
CA GLY A 79 -5.36 2.17 12.44
C GLY A 79 -4.53 1.06 11.80
N GLY A 80 -4.93 0.57 10.63
CA GLY A 80 -4.21 -0.47 9.87
C GLY A 80 -4.66 -1.89 10.19
N LYS A 81 -5.83 -2.08 10.83
CA LYS A 81 -6.35 -3.41 11.18
C LYS A 81 -7.08 -4.02 9.98
N THR A 82 -7.85 -3.22 9.25
CA THR A 82 -8.56 -3.66 8.05
C THR A 82 -8.29 -2.74 6.87
N PHE A 83 -7.90 -3.34 5.75
CA PHE A 83 -7.61 -2.63 4.50
C PHE A 83 -8.70 -2.94 3.48
N ILE A 84 -9.43 -1.92 3.06
CA ILE A 84 -10.50 -2.00 2.08
C ILE A 84 -9.98 -1.55 0.72
N VAL A 85 -10.08 -2.42 -0.27
CA VAL A 85 -9.54 -2.19 -1.61
C VAL A 85 -10.38 -1.14 -2.33
N THR A 86 -9.71 -0.11 -2.85
CA THR A 86 -10.33 0.95 -3.65
C THR A 86 -9.86 0.93 -5.11
N LYS A 87 -8.73 0.26 -5.40
CA LYS A 87 -8.27 0.02 -6.77
C LYS A 87 -7.54 -1.32 -6.88
N THR A 88 -7.80 -2.03 -7.97
CA THR A 88 -7.11 -3.27 -8.33
C THR A 88 -6.51 -3.14 -9.73
N VAL A 89 -5.28 -3.59 -9.91
CA VAL A 89 -4.60 -3.72 -11.19
C VAL A 89 -4.24 -5.19 -11.38
N LEU A 90 -4.77 -5.84 -12.41
CA LEU A 90 -4.63 -7.29 -12.60
C LEU A 90 -3.63 -7.62 -13.72
N GLY A 91 -2.62 -8.41 -13.38
CA GLY A 91 -1.66 -9.01 -14.31
C GLY A 91 -0.58 -8.06 -14.85
N ASN A 92 -0.86 -6.76 -14.93
CA ASN A 92 0.02 -5.75 -15.54
C ASN A 92 0.44 -4.64 -14.56
N CYS A 93 0.36 -4.86 -13.25
CA CYS A 93 0.85 -3.85 -12.31
C CYS A 93 2.32 -3.53 -12.59
N MET A 94 2.67 -2.25 -12.67
CA MET A 94 4.01 -1.74 -13.01
C MET A 94 4.48 -2.02 -14.45
N VAL A 95 3.59 -2.47 -15.33
CA VAL A 95 3.84 -2.57 -16.77
C VAL A 95 3.22 -1.36 -17.46
N GLY A 96 4.06 -0.51 -18.07
CA GLY A 96 3.62 0.70 -18.79
C GLY A 96 3.39 1.93 -17.92
N SER A 97 3.16 1.78 -16.60
CA SER A 97 3.11 2.90 -15.66
C SER A 97 3.62 2.52 -14.27
N LEU A 98 4.35 3.44 -13.63
CA LEU A 98 4.69 3.38 -12.21
C LEU A 98 3.86 4.35 -11.36
N GLU A 99 2.92 5.05 -11.98
CA GLU A 99 2.04 6.01 -11.33
C GLU A 99 0.58 5.57 -11.43
N TYR A 100 -0.16 5.75 -10.32
CA TYR A 100 -1.54 5.32 -10.18
C TYR A 100 -2.37 6.35 -9.43
N ASP A 101 -3.53 6.71 -9.97
CA ASP A 101 -4.54 7.43 -9.20
C ASP A 101 -5.42 6.43 -8.45
N VAL A 102 -5.37 6.46 -7.13
CA VAL A 102 -6.13 5.59 -6.22
C VAL A 102 -7.35 6.36 -5.72
N PRO A 103 -8.59 5.94 -6.02
CA PRO A 103 -9.77 6.67 -5.61
C PRO A 103 -10.01 6.56 -4.09
N ILE A 104 -10.45 7.66 -3.50
CA ILE A 104 -11.03 7.70 -2.16
C ILE A 104 -12.54 7.71 -2.31
N PRO A 105 -13.29 6.74 -1.75
CA PRO A 105 -14.75 6.76 -1.83
C PRO A 105 -15.34 8.03 -1.19
N ASN A 106 -16.42 8.58 -1.77
CA ASN A 106 -17.16 9.72 -1.21
C ASN A 106 -17.71 9.46 0.21
N THR A 107 -17.83 8.19 0.60
CA THR A 107 -18.29 7.78 1.93
C THR A 107 -17.18 7.78 2.98
N ALA A 108 -15.93 8.02 2.58
CA ALA A 108 -14.81 8.03 3.50
C ALA A 108 -14.98 9.16 4.54
N PRO A 109 -14.82 8.84 5.84
CA PRO A 109 -14.94 9.83 6.90
C PRO A 109 -13.69 10.73 6.96
N ASN A 110 -13.83 11.88 7.62
CA ASN A 110 -12.69 12.71 7.99
C ASN A 110 -11.80 12.00 9.01
N GLY A 111 -10.50 12.23 8.90
CA GLY A 111 -9.53 11.81 9.91
C GLY A 111 -8.35 11.05 9.32
N LYS A 112 -7.61 10.39 10.22
CA LYS A 112 -6.46 9.59 9.82
C LYS A 112 -6.89 8.34 9.03
N ALA A 113 -6.14 8.04 8.00
CA ALA A 113 -6.25 6.81 7.25
C ALA A 113 -4.86 6.27 6.90
N VAL A 114 -4.79 4.98 6.54
CA VAL A 114 -3.58 4.33 6.06
C VAL A 114 -3.83 3.89 4.63
N LEU A 115 -3.03 4.38 3.70
CA LEU A 115 -2.94 3.83 2.35
C LEU A 115 -2.05 2.59 2.38
N GLY A 116 -2.54 1.47 1.86
CA GLY A 116 -1.77 0.27 1.61
C GLY A 116 -1.61 0.03 0.11
N TRP A 117 -0.38 -0.16 -0.35
CA TRP A 117 -0.09 -0.77 -1.65
C TRP A 117 0.35 -2.21 -1.38
N THR A 118 -0.28 -3.18 -2.05
CA THR A 118 0.14 -4.58 -2.05
C THR A 118 0.41 -5.06 -3.46
N TRP A 119 1.33 -6.01 -3.60
CA TRP A 119 1.70 -6.57 -4.89
C TRP A 119 2.05 -8.06 -4.79
N ILE A 120 1.47 -8.84 -5.68
CA ILE A 120 1.85 -10.23 -5.97
C ILE A 120 2.57 -10.20 -7.32
N ASN A 121 3.86 -10.51 -7.32
CA ASN A 121 4.67 -10.52 -8.53
C ASN A 121 4.25 -11.64 -9.48
N LYS A 122 4.34 -11.38 -10.78
CA LYS A 122 4.00 -12.38 -11.81
C LYS A 122 5.05 -13.48 -11.87
N THR A 123 6.30 -13.11 -12.19
CA THR A 123 7.39 -14.08 -12.41
C THR A 123 8.41 -14.11 -11.29
N GLY A 124 9.01 -15.27 -11.01
CA GLY A 124 10.05 -15.46 -10.01
C GLY A 124 9.54 -16.16 -8.75
N ASN A 125 10.08 -15.80 -7.58
CA ASN A 125 9.61 -16.36 -6.32
C ASN A 125 8.14 -16.00 -6.07
N ARG A 126 7.42 -16.83 -5.32
CA ARG A 126 6.04 -16.54 -4.92
C ARG A 126 6.09 -15.55 -3.76
N GLU A 127 5.97 -14.27 -4.07
CA GLU A 127 6.18 -13.19 -3.11
C GLU A 127 4.93 -12.34 -2.93
N TYR A 128 4.86 -11.67 -1.78
CA TYR A 128 3.82 -10.70 -1.45
C TYR A 128 4.48 -9.46 -0.85
N TYR A 129 4.25 -8.31 -1.46
CA TYR A 129 4.83 -7.04 -1.06
C TYR A 129 3.77 -6.17 -0.42
N MET A 130 4.17 -5.33 0.53
CA MET A 130 3.31 -4.28 1.06
C MET A 130 4.13 -3.08 1.54
N ASN A 131 3.70 -1.88 1.17
CA ASN A 131 4.13 -0.64 1.82
C ASN A 131 2.89 0.16 2.27
N CYS A 132 3.03 0.93 3.34
CA CYS A 132 1.94 1.72 3.90
C CYS A 132 2.35 3.17 4.10
N ALA A 133 1.46 4.11 3.79
CA ALA A 133 1.62 5.52 4.12
C ALA A 133 0.44 6.01 4.98
N ASP A 134 0.75 6.80 6.00
CA ASP A 134 -0.26 7.41 6.86
C ASP A 134 -0.68 8.75 6.22
N ILE A 135 -1.98 8.94 6.05
CA ILE A 135 -2.57 10.10 5.35
C ILE A 135 -3.72 10.67 6.18
N THR A 136 -4.18 11.86 5.81
CA THR A 136 -5.37 12.48 6.38
C THR A 136 -6.43 12.64 5.30
N ILE A 137 -7.64 12.10 5.53
CA ILE A 137 -8.81 12.35 4.70
C ILE A 137 -9.57 13.56 5.28
N LYS A 138 -9.90 14.51 4.40
CA LYS A 138 -10.68 15.73 4.68
C LYS A 138 -11.95 15.77 3.84
N ASP A 139 -12.81 16.75 4.11
CA ASP A 139 -14.03 17.05 3.36
C ASP A 139 -15.03 15.87 3.23
N GLY A 140 -14.88 14.85 4.07
CA GLY A 140 -15.77 13.69 4.15
C GLY A 140 -16.99 13.95 5.03
N THR A 141 -18.16 13.62 4.51
CA THR A 141 -19.44 13.61 5.25
C THR A 141 -19.94 12.20 5.55
N GLY A 142 -19.23 11.18 5.05
CA GLY A 142 -19.56 9.78 5.26
C GLY A 142 -19.03 9.22 6.58
N GLN A 143 -19.28 7.93 6.80
CA GLN A 143 -18.97 7.24 8.05
C GLN A 143 -18.06 6.01 7.85
N CYS A 144 -17.87 5.54 6.61
CA CYS A 144 -17.17 4.28 6.36
C CYS A 144 -16.60 4.16 4.95
N ILE A 145 -15.64 3.25 4.81
CA ILE A 145 -15.17 2.75 3.52
C ILE A 145 -15.67 1.31 3.41
N SER A 146 -16.42 1.00 2.35
CA SER A 146 -16.97 -0.34 2.10
C SER A 146 -16.39 -0.93 0.82
N GLY A 147 -16.12 -2.23 0.84
CA GLY A 147 -15.49 -2.94 -0.27
C GLY A 147 -14.85 -4.25 0.18
N PRO A 148 -14.24 -4.98 -0.76
CA PRO A 148 -13.50 -6.19 -0.42
C PRO A 148 -12.26 -5.84 0.41
N LYS A 149 -11.89 -6.73 1.32
CA LYS A 149 -10.61 -6.64 2.04
C LYS A 149 -9.45 -6.97 1.09
N ASN A 150 -8.24 -6.53 1.43
CA ASN A 150 -7.02 -6.97 0.75
C ASN A 150 -6.99 -8.50 0.59
N PHE A 151 -6.62 -8.94 -0.59
CA PHE A 151 -6.34 -10.33 -0.88
C PHE A 151 -4.90 -10.64 -0.46
N ILE A 152 -4.74 -11.51 0.53
CA ILE A 152 -3.43 -11.89 1.08
C ILE A 152 -3.05 -13.27 0.55
N ALA A 153 -1.84 -13.39 0.01
CA ALA A 153 -1.31 -14.63 -0.57
C ALA A 153 0.20 -14.72 -0.36
N ASN A 154 0.79 -15.87 -0.70
CA ASN A 154 2.24 -16.11 -0.70
C ASN A 154 2.93 -15.81 0.65
N LEU A 155 2.17 -15.93 1.75
CA LEU A 155 2.66 -15.79 3.13
C LEU A 155 2.35 -17.06 3.92
N PRO A 156 3.06 -17.34 5.02
CA PRO A 156 2.74 -18.48 5.89
C PRO A 156 1.27 -18.48 6.32
N GLY A 157 0.57 -19.58 6.05
CA GLY A 157 -0.87 -19.73 6.37
C GLY A 157 -1.83 -19.19 5.30
N TYR A 158 -1.33 -18.65 4.19
CA TYR A 158 -2.14 -18.17 3.07
C TYR A 158 -1.94 -19.02 1.82
N SER A 159 -2.86 -18.87 0.87
CA SER A 159 -2.77 -19.56 -0.43
C SER A 159 -1.54 -19.10 -1.20
N VAL A 160 -0.89 -20.04 -1.88
CA VAL A 160 0.20 -19.75 -2.82
C VAL A 160 -0.38 -19.58 -4.21
N ILE A 161 -0.12 -18.45 -4.86
CA ILE A 161 -0.62 -18.15 -6.21
C ILE A 161 0.46 -18.55 -7.22
N PRO A 162 0.12 -19.35 -8.25
CA PRO A 162 1.06 -19.71 -9.30
C PRO A 162 1.50 -18.50 -10.15
N GLU A 163 2.48 -18.72 -11.03
CA GLU A 163 2.93 -17.73 -12.03
C GLU A 163 1.85 -17.34 -13.05
#